data_AF-A0A538H686-F1
#
_entry.id   AF-A0A538H686-F1
#
_cell.length_a   1.000
_cell.length_b   1.000
_cell.length_c   1.000
_cell.angle_alpha   90.00
_cell.angle_beta   90.00
_cell.angle_gamma   90.00
#
_symmetry.space_group_name_H-M   'P 1'
#
loop_
_entity.id
_entity.type
_entity.pdbx_description
1 polymer ?
#
loop_
_entity_poly.entity_id
_entity_poly.type
_entity_poly.pdbx_seq_one_letter_code
_entity_poly.pdbx_strand_id
1 'polypeptide(L)'
;MSVDLPAGWTGRIYNAQPASAPTSATVQLADLALPPDDDDTATKAAQQMGPDDVLIILLESTGSKTGFTYPPLAAPLRISDSDFLPAFEGVSDSHAFARRLFSTHGRRFMLWVQFGQKPAPSSVVARANRVLETMRFTALGHS
;
A
#
# COMPACT_ATOMS: atom_id res chain seq x y z
N MET A 1 10.70 -8.85 -2.54
CA MET A 1 9.23 -8.93 -2.41
C MET A 1 8.63 -9.04 -3.80
N SER A 2 7.50 -9.73 -3.93
CA SER A 2 6.79 -9.89 -5.20
C SER A 2 5.28 -9.88 -4.97
N VAL A 3 4.52 -9.70 -6.05
CA VAL A 3 3.05 -9.69 -6.06
C VAL A 3 2.57 -10.22 -7.40
N ASP A 4 1.50 -11.01 -7.38
CA ASP A 4 0.81 -11.44 -8.61
C ASP A 4 -0.31 -10.44 -8.91
N LEU A 5 -0.23 -9.78 -10.07
CA LEU A 5 -1.21 -8.80 -10.51
C LEU A 5 -2.25 -9.47 -11.41
N PRO A 6 -3.54 -9.38 -11.06
CA PRO A 6 -4.60 -9.85 -11.96
C PRO A 6 -4.73 -8.91 -13.17
N ALA A 7 -5.42 -9.37 -14.21
CA ALA A 7 -5.69 -8.55 -15.39
C ALA A 7 -6.35 -7.21 -15.00
N GLY A 8 -5.92 -6.13 -15.64
CA GLY A 8 -6.38 -4.77 -15.34
C GLY A 8 -5.59 -4.06 -14.23
N TRP A 9 -4.68 -4.77 -13.53
CA TRP A 9 -3.80 -4.13 -12.55
C TRP A 9 -2.45 -3.76 -13.15
N THR A 10 -1.97 -2.59 -12.75
CA THR A 10 -0.60 -2.12 -13.00
C THR A 10 0.14 -2.08 -11.68
N GLY A 11 1.44 -2.34 -11.69
CA GLY A 11 2.25 -2.21 -10.50
C GLY A 11 3.73 -1.97 -10.79
N ARG A 12 4.38 -1.31 -9.83
CA ARG A 12 5.82 -1.06 -9.84
C ARG A 12 6.41 -1.21 -8.45
N ILE A 13 7.64 -1.70 -8.39
CA ILE A 13 8.45 -1.83 -7.18
C ILE A 13 9.76 -1.10 -7.45
N TYR A 14 10.14 -0.20 -6.57
CA TYR A 14 11.41 0.50 -6.69
C TYR A 14 12.00 0.82 -5.31
N ASN A 15 13.31 0.95 -5.26
CA ASN A 15 14.02 1.30 -4.04
C ASN A 15 14.05 2.82 -3.89
N ALA A 16 13.86 3.31 -2.67
CA ALA A 16 14.02 4.73 -2.40
C ALA A 16 15.48 5.14 -2.61
N GLN A 17 15.69 6.34 -3.14
CA GLN A 17 17.00 6.96 -3.29
C GLN A 17 16.98 8.34 -2.64
N PRO A 18 18.02 8.72 -1.86
CA PRO A 18 19.21 7.93 -1.52
C PRO A 18 18.90 6.81 -0.50
N ALA A 19 19.83 5.86 -0.32
CA ALA A 19 19.69 4.74 0.62
C ALA A 19 19.47 5.13 2.11
N SER A 20 19.72 6.39 2.46
CA SER A 20 19.43 6.98 3.77
C SER A 20 17.97 7.42 3.95
N ALA A 21 17.13 7.25 2.92
CA ALA A 21 15.71 7.57 2.99
C ALA A 21 15.01 6.75 4.10
N PRO A 22 13.97 7.32 4.75
CA PRO A 22 13.21 6.65 5.81
C PRO A 22 12.38 5.46 5.31
N THR A 23 12.30 5.30 3.99
CA THR A 23 11.72 4.17 3.27
C THR A 23 12.84 3.54 2.45
N SER A 24 12.94 2.21 2.37
CA SER A 24 13.96 1.51 1.55
C SER A 24 13.39 1.07 0.22
N ALA A 25 12.13 0.69 0.19
CA ALA A 25 11.42 0.30 -1.01
C ALA A 25 9.95 0.72 -0.95
N THR A 26 9.43 1.08 -2.12
CA THR A 26 8.03 1.44 -2.33
C THR A 26 7.45 0.51 -3.38
N VAL A 27 6.26 -0.02 -3.09
CA VAL A 27 5.41 -0.72 -4.06
C VAL A 27 4.19 0.14 -4.31
N GLN A 28 3.85 0.33 -5.58
CA GLN A 28 2.61 0.97 -5.99
C GLN A 28 1.86 0.02 -6.91
N LEU A 29 0.60 -0.29 -6.58
CA LEU A 29 -0.29 -1.12 -7.39
C LEU A 29 -1.62 -0.39 -7.56
N ALA A 30 -2.23 -0.50 -8.73
CA ALA A 30 -3.54 0.08 -8.96
C ALA A 30 -4.30 -0.67 -10.06
N ASP A 31 -5.63 -0.62 -10.04
CA ASP A 31 -6.50 -1.05 -11.16
C ASP A 31 -6.78 0.07 -12.18
N LEU A 32 -5.97 1.13 -12.10
CA LEU A 32 -5.88 2.21 -13.06
C LEU A 32 -4.43 2.37 -13.56
N ALA A 33 -4.24 3.21 -14.58
CA ALA A 33 -2.91 3.55 -15.05
C ALA A 33 -2.12 4.30 -13.97
N LEU A 34 -0.90 3.85 -13.68
CA LEU A 34 0.07 4.59 -12.86
C LEU A 34 0.84 5.56 -13.76
N PRO A 35 0.76 6.88 -13.55
CA PRO A 35 1.57 7.83 -14.31
C PRO A 35 3.07 7.54 -14.12
N PRO A 36 3.89 7.59 -15.20
CA PRO A 36 5.31 7.27 -15.10
C PRO A 36 6.04 8.23 -14.15
N ASP A 37 5.74 9.53 -14.24
CA ASP A 37 6.32 10.59 -13.41
C ASP A 37 5.40 10.95 -12.23
N ASP A 38 5.15 10.00 -11.34
CA ASP A 38 4.38 10.21 -10.10
C ASP A 38 5.27 10.08 -8.86
N ASP A 39 4.84 10.65 -7.73
CA ASP A 39 5.55 10.58 -6.46
C ASP A 39 5.37 9.22 -5.76
N ASP A 40 6.06 9.02 -4.63
CA ASP A 40 6.01 7.78 -3.84
C ASP A 40 4.64 7.49 -3.23
N THR A 41 3.82 8.53 -3.12
CA THR A 41 2.46 8.45 -2.61
C THR A 41 1.41 8.38 -3.73
N ALA A 42 1.87 8.28 -4.99
CA ALA A 42 1.05 8.18 -6.19
C ALA A 42 -0.05 9.27 -6.26
N THR A 43 0.31 10.51 -5.94
CA THR A 43 -0.62 11.65 -5.90
C THR A 43 -1.36 11.85 -7.23
N LYS A 44 -0.68 11.73 -8.38
CA LYS A 44 -1.33 11.93 -9.69
C LYS A 44 -2.28 10.77 -10.03
N ALA A 45 -1.94 9.53 -9.67
CA ALA A 45 -2.84 8.40 -9.81
C ALA A 45 -4.08 8.58 -8.91
N ALA A 46 -3.89 9.00 -7.67
CA ALA A 46 -4.97 9.26 -6.72
C ALA A 46 -5.99 10.30 -7.23
N GLN A 47 -5.54 11.31 -7.97
CA GLN A 47 -6.39 12.34 -8.59
C GLN A 47 -7.22 11.82 -9.77
N GLN A 48 -6.85 10.68 -10.36
CA GLN A 48 -7.52 10.10 -11.53
C GLN A 48 -8.51 9.00 -11.16
N MET A 49 -8.58 8.62 -9.88
CA MET A 49 -9.43 7.53 -9.41
C MET A 49 -10.91 7.80 -9.69
N GLY A 50 -11.55 6.87 -10.39
CA GLY A 50 -12.99 6.71 -10.40
C GLY A 50 -13.50 6.08 -9.10
N PRO A 51 -14.83 6.06 -8.88
CA PRO A 51 -15.45 5.62 -7.62
C PRO A 51 -15.09 4.17 -7.24
N ASP A 52 -14.91 3.30 -8.23
CA ASP A 52 -14.58 1.89 -8.00
C ASP A 52 -13.09 1.60 -7.96
N ASP A 53 -12.21 2.57 -8.24
CA ASP A 53 -10.77 2.33 -8.36
C ASP A 53 -10.09 2.12 -7.01
N VAL A 54 -8.96 1.41 -7.05
CA VAL A 54 -8.11 1.07 -5.92
C VAL A 54 -6.67 1.46 -6.20
N LEU A 55 -6.06 2.18 -5.26
CA LEU A 55 -4.64 2.47 -5.22
C LEU A 55 -4.03 1.88 -3.95
N ILE A 56 -3.01 1.04 -4.11
CA ILE A 56 -2.27 0.36 -3.03
C ILE A 56 -0.85 0.88 -3.02
N ILE A 57 -0.40 1.37 -1.88
CA ILE A 57 0.98 1.80 -1.63
C ILE A 57 1.52 1.02 -0.45
N LEU A 58 2.64 0.34 -0.63
CA LEU A 58 3.34 -0.35 0.45
C LEU A 58 4.74 0.22 0.60
N LEU A 59 5.02 0.76 1.77
CA LEU A 59 6.30 1.38 2.11
C LEU A 59 7.06 0.47 3.07
N GLU A 60 8.27 0.08 2.71
CA GLU A 60 9.21 -0.57 3.63
C GLU A 60 9.95 0.48 4.45
N SER A 61 9.69 0.53 5.75
CA SER A 61 10.31 1.51 6.64
C SER A 61 11.71 1.05 7.08
N THR A 62 12.72 1.88 6.80
CA THR A 62 14.10 1.71 7.32
C THR A 62 14.28 2.33 8.69
N GLY A 63 13.44 3.32 9.01
CA GLY A 63 13.57 4.11 10.22
C GLY A 63 13.05 3.39 11.47
N SER A 64 13.72 3.67 12.59
CA SER A 64 13.16 3.52 13.94
C SER A 64 12.19 4.66 14.29
N LYS A 65 11.44 5.23 13.33
CA LYS A 65 10.57 6.40 13.57
C LYS A 65 9.75 6.16 14.84
N THR A 66 10.11 6.90 15.88
CA THR A 66 9.60 6.75 17.25
C THR A 66 8.13 7.16 17.24
N GLY A 67 7.22 6.20 17.31
CA GLY A 67 5.78 6.47 17.38
C GLY A 67 4.89 5.42 16.72
N PHE A 68 5.41 4.63 15.79
CA PHE A 68 4.64 3.54 15.16
C PHE A 68 5.02 2.17 15.70
N THR A 69 4.01 1.36 16.02
CA THR A 69 4.18 -0.05 16.37
C THR A 69 3.85 -0.90 15.15
N TYR A 70 4.76 -1.83 14.81
CA TYR A 70 4.63 -2.73 13.65
C TYR A 70 4.40 -4.16 14.14
N PRO A 71 3.16 -4.55 14.45
CA PRO A 71 2.86 -5.89 14.96
C PRO A 71 3.24 -6.97 13.93
N PRO A 72 3.61 -8.19 14.36
CA PRO A 72 3.86 -9.29 13.43
C PRO A 72 2.66 -9.57 12.53
N LEU A 73 2.92 -9.82 11.25
CA LEU A 73 1.89 -10.20 10.28
C LEU A 73 1.40 -11.64 10.55
N ALA A 74 0.12 -11.82 10.89
CA ALA A 74 -0.42 -13.10 11.37
C ALA A 74 -1.11 -14.00 10.32
N ALA A 75 -1.32 -13.56 9.07
CA ALA A 75 -1.95 -14.32 7.98
C ALA A 75 -1.72 -13.54 6.65
N PRO A 76 -2.17 -13.98 5.45
CA PRO A 76 -1.86 -13.23 4.24
C PRO A 76 -2.34 -11.79 4.38
N LEU A 77 -1.56 -10.87 3.84
CA LEU A 77 -1.79 -9.44 4.02
C LEU A 77 -3.19 -9.08 3.51
N ARG A 78 -3.96 -8.36 4.33
CA ARG A 78 -5.31 -7.91 4.02
C ARG A 78 -5.62 -6.62 4.76
N ILE A 79 -6.61 -5.88 4.28
CA ILE A 79 -7.29 -4.80 4.97
C ILE A 79 -8.57 -5.36 5.61
N SER A 80 -8.83 -4.91 6.83
CA SER A 80 -10.03 -5.16 7.62
C SER A 80 -10.70 -3.84 8.00
N ASP A 81 -11.92 -3.90 8.51
CA ASP A 81 -12.68 -2.69 8.89
C ASP A 81 -11.93 -1.81 9.90
N SER A 82 -11.13 -2.40 10.80
CA SER A 82 -10.34 -1.66 11.79
C SER A 82 -9.16 -0.90 11.20
N ASP A 83 -8.77 -1.18 9.96
CA ASP A 83 -7.67 -0.47 9.28
C ASP A 83 -8.16 0.84 8.64
N PHE A 84 -9.47 1.05 8.48
CA PHE A 84 -10.02 2.27 7.90
C PHE A 84 -9.88 3.46 8.84
N LEU A 85 -9.44 4.59 8.28
CA LEU A 85 -9.30 5.85 8.99
C LEU A 85 -10.46 6.79 8.65
N PRO A 86 -10.94 7.61 9.61
CA PRO A 86 -11.98 8.59 9.34
C PRO A 86 -11.53 9.68 8.37
N ALA A 87 -10.24 10.00 8.34
CA ALA A 87 -9.58 10.92 7.41
C ALA A 87 -8.08 10.62 7.36
N PHE A 88 -7.41 11.06 6.29
CA PHE A 88 -5.95 10.99 6.15
C PHE A 88 -5.45 12.22 5.39
N GLU A 89 -4.34 12.79 5.84
CA GLU A 89 -3.76 14.00 5.22
C GLU A 89 -3.39 13.73 3.75
N GLY A 90 -3.76 14.66 2.87
CA GLY A 90 -3.51 14.55 1.43
C GLY A 90 -4.49 13.66 0.66
N VAL A 91 -5.46 13.03 1.33
CA VAL A 91 -6.50 12.20 0.69
C VAL A 91 -7.82 12.98 0.64
N SER A 92 -8.52 12.90 -0.51
CA SER A 92 -9.84 13.53 -0.67
C SER A 92 -10.85 13.01 0.37
N ASP A 93 -11.69 13.89 0.91
CA ASP A 93 -12.77 13.50 1.84
C ASP A 93 -13.82 12.56 1.21
N SER A 94 -13.91 12.55 -0.12
CA SER A 94 -14.75 11.63 -0.88
C SER A 94 -14.17 10.22 -0.99
N HIS A 95 -12.90 10.01 -0.64
CA HIS A 95 -12.21 8.73 -0.75
C HIS A 95 -12.13 8.02 0.61
N ALA A 96 -12.30 6.70 0.60
CA ALA A 96 -12.01 5.91 1.79
C ALA A 96 -10.51 5.55 1.82
N PHE A 97 -9.95 5.50 3.02
CA PHE A 97 -8.54 5.24 3.22
C PHE A 97 -8.33 4.23 4.34
N ALA A 98 -7.53 3.20 4.08
CA ALA A 98 -7.12 2.22 5.06
C ALA A 98 -5.60 2.24 5.24
N ARG A 99 -5.16 2.15 6.50
CA ARG A 99 -3.74 2.04 6.86
C ARG A 99 -3.52 0.86 7.77
N ARG A 100 -2.59 -0.02 7.36
CA ARG A 100 -2.13 -1.14 8.17
C ARG A 100 -0.62 -1.10 8.37
N LEU A 101 -0.18 -1.26 9.62
CA LEU A 101 1.21 -1.40 9.98
C LEU A 101 1.50 -2.86 10.31
N PHE A 102 2.61 -3.40 9.81
CA PHE A 102 3.01 -4.77 10.15
C PHE A 102 4.52 -4.98 10.03
N SER A 103 5.01 -6.04 10.65
CA SER A 103 6.36 -6.55 10.45
C SER A 103 6.36 -8.00 10.00
N THR A 104 7.33 -8.36 9.16
CA THR A 104 7.56 -9.74 8.70
C THR A 104 9.00 -9.90 8.23
N HIS A 105 9.60 -11.08 8.43
CA HIS A 105 10.99 -11.36 8.06
C HIS A 105 12.01 -10.30 8.54
N GLY A 106 11.82 -9.75 9.74
CA GLY A 106 12.69 -8.70 10.31
C GLY A 106 12.52 -7.30 9.68
N ARG A 107 11.57 -7.14 8.75
CA ARG A 107 11.30 -5.89 8.02
C ARG A 107 9.99 -5.27 8.49
N ARG A 108 9.85 -3.96 8.34
CA ARG A 108 8.69 -3.16 8.79
C ARG A 108 8.00 -2.53 7.60
N PHE A 109 6.68 -2.58 7.58
CA PHE A 109 5.88 -2.12 6.45
C PHE A 109 4.70 -1.27 6.89
N MET A 110 4.44 -0.23 6.11
CA MET A 110 3.23 0.57 6.19
C MET A 110 2.47 0.41 4.87
N LEU A 111 1.29 -0.20 4.96
CA LEU A 111 0.36 -0.36 3.86
C LEU A 111 -0.65 0.78 3.90
N TRP A 112 -0.83 1.45 2.77
CA TRP A 112 -1.90 2.39 2.48
C TRP A 112 -2.74 1.85 1.34
N VAL A 113 -4.05 1.88 1.52
CA VAL A 113 -5.01 1.56 0.46
C VAL A 113 -6.03 2.68 0.37
N GLN A 114 -6.08 3.33 -0.78
CA GLN A 114 -7.07 4.33 -1.10
C GLN A 114 -8.11 3.73 -2.03
N PHE A 115 -9.37 4.07 -1.77
CA PHE A 115 -10.52 3.68 -2.57
C PHE A 115 -11.20 4.95 -3.09
N GLY A 116 -11.59 4.96 -4.36
CA GLY A 116 -12.11 6.15 -5.04
C GLY A 116 -13.46 6.66 -4.53
N GLN A 117 -14.08 5.98 -3.56
CA GLN A 117 -15.27 6.46 -2.88
C GLN A 117 -15.30 6.10 -1.39
N LYS A 118 -16.08 6.87 -0.63
CA LYS A 118 -16.32 6.71 0.81
C LYS A 118 -17.83 6.59 1.09
N PRO A 119 -18.31 5.49 1.68
CA PRO A 119 -17.55 4.31 2.09
C PRO A 119 -17.08 3.47 0.89
N ALA A 120 -15.97 2.74 1.06
CA ALA A 120 -15.52 1.76 0.07
C ALA A 120 -16.53 0.60 -0.03
N PRO A 121 -17.00 0.21 -1.23
CA PRO A 121 -17.84 -0.97 -1.39
C PRO A 121 -17.10 -2.24 -0.95
N SER A 122 -17.80 -3.15 -0.28
CA SER A 122 -17.21 -4.43 0.17
C SER A 122 -16.64 -5.26 -0.98
N SER A 123 -17.24 -5.18 -2.17
CA SER A 123 -16.74 -5.82 -3.39
C SER A 123 -15.39 -5.26 -3.86
N VAL A 124 -15.18 -3.94 -3.72
CA VAL A 124 -13.94 -3.24 -4.06
C VAL A 124 -12.86 -3.56 -3.01
N VAL A 125 -13.21 -3.56 -1.72
CA VAL A 125 -12.29 -4.00 -0.64
C VAL A 125 -11.84 -5.45 -0.84
N ALA A 126 -12.76 -6.35 -1.19
CA ALA A 126 -12.45 -7.74 -1.49
C ALA A 126 -11.55 -7.90 -2.74
N ARG A 127 -11.62 -6.97 -3.70
CA ARG A 127 -10.72 -6.95 -4.86
C ARG A 127 -9.31 -6.51 -4.46
N ALA A 128 -9.18 -5.46 -3.65
CA ALA A 128 -7.90 -5.04 -3.08
C ALA A 128 -7.24 -6.18 -2.28
N ASN A 129 -8.01 -6.84 -1.40
CA ASN A 129 -7.52 -7.96 -0.61
C ASN A 129 -7.05 -9.14 -1.45
N ARG A 130 -7.71 -9.45 -2.57
CA ARG A 130 -7.23 -10.50 -3.49
C ARG A 130 -5.83 -10.23 -4.03
N VAL A 131 -5.45 -8.96 -4.26
CA VAL A 131 -4.08 -8.59 -4.66
C VAL A 131 -3.12 -8.64 -3.47
N LEU A 132 -3.53 -8.12 -2.31
CA LEU A 132 -2.69 -8.13 -1.10
C LEU A 132 -2.33 -9.56 -0.66
N GLU A 133 -3.24 -10.51 -0.82
CA GLU A 133 -3.02 -11.91 -0.43
C GLU A 133 -1.99 -12.64 -1.31
N THR A 134 -1.72 -12.15 -2.52
CA THR A 134 -0.65 -12.67 -3.40
C THR A 134 0.72 -12.11 -3.05
N MET A 135 0.81 -11.07 -2.21
CA MET A 135 2.09 -10.50 -1.82
C MET A 135 2.98 -11.53 -1.12
N ARG A 136 4.24 -11.58 -1.54
CA ARG A 136 5.28 -12.42 -0.94
C ARG A 136 6.44 -11.56 -0.45
N PHE A 137 6.75 -11.75 0.82
CA PHE A 137 7.83 -11.08 1.51
C PHE A 137 9.01 -12.03 1.60
N THR A 138 10.19 -11.52 1.28
CA THR A 138 11.45 -12.26 1.40
C THR A 138 12.28 -11.63 2.50
N ALA A 139 13.05 -12.45 3.22
CA ALA A 139 14.09 -11.94 4.09
C ALA A 139 15.14 -11.18 3.28
N LEU A 140 15.80 -10.21 3.92
CA LEU A 140 17.07 -9.70 3.40
C LEU A 140 18.09 -10.83 3.55
N GLY A 141 18.80 -11.17 2.48
CA GLY A 141 19.83 -12.22 2.55
C GLY A 141 20.88 -11.84 3.59
N HIS A 142 21.18 -12.75 4.50
CA HIS A 142 22.37 -12.63 5.34
C HIS A 142 23.58 -12.95 4.45
N SER A 143 24.30 -11.91 4.03
CA SER A 143 25.67 -12.05 3.52
C SER A 143 26.65 -12.16 4.67
#